data_AF-A0A9E2A959-F1
#
_entry.id   AF-A0A9E2A959-F1
#
_cell.length_a   1.000
_cell.length_b   1.000
_cell.length_c   1.000
_cell.angle_alpha   90.00
_cell.angle_beta   90.00
_cell.angle_gamma   90.00
#
_symmetry.space_group_name_H-M   'P 1'
#
loop_
_entity.id
_entity.type
_entity.pdbx_description
1 polymer ?
#
loop_
_entity_poly.entity_id
_entity_poly.type
_entity_poly.pdbx_seq_one_letter_code
_entity_poly.pdbx_strand_id
1 'polypeptide(L)'
;MSQDQTINFSELTLEAAVLDSLAANIAVLDSKGFIVAVNLSWQTFAADNAMVGDDYGVGANYLDVCREAAPDPKALQAIAGIKGVIDGHLPSFYLKYPCHSPSETRWFAMRASPLRNHPNHVVVAHENITEQVLDRISPRPPR
;
A
#
# COMPACT_ATOMS: atom_id res chain seq x y z
N MET A 1 -5.78 -36.01 11.94
CA MET A 1 -5.03 -34.83 12.41
C MET A 1 -4.52 -34.10 11.19
N SER A 2 -5.24 -33.08 10.75
CA SER A 2 -4.75 -31.79 10.26
C SER A 2 -5.99 -31.08 9.75
N GLN A 3 -6.54 -30.17 10.55
CA GLN A 3 -7.57 -29.26 10.08
C GLN A 3 -6.85 -28.21 9.24
N ASP A 4 -7.08 -28.23 7.93
CA ASP A 4 -6.86 -27.09 7.06
C ASP A 4 -7.74 -25.94 7.58
N GLN A 5 -7.12 -25.02 8.31
CA GLN A 5 -7.73 -23.73 8.62
C GLN A 5 -7.68 -22.86 7.37
N THR A 6 -8.58 -23.15 6.44
CA THR A 6 -9.02 -22.15 5.47
C THR A 6 -9.68 -21.04 6.27
N ILE A 7 -9.05 -19.86 6.34
CA ILE A 7 -9.65 -18.69 6.97
C ILE A 7 -10.79 -18.21 6.06
N ASN A 8 -12.00 -18.69 6.37
CA ASN A 8 -13.25 -18.19 5.81
C ASN A 8 -13.58 -16.86 6.50
N PHE A 9 -13.38 -15.73 5.84
CA PHE A 9 -13.94 -14.45 6.27
C PHE A 9 -15.43 -14.38 5.88
N SER A 10 -16.27 -15.17 6.55
CA SER A 10 -17.74 -15.06 6.44
C SER A 10 -18.37 -14.20 7.54
N GLU A 11 -17.57 -13.46 8.32
CA GLU A 11 -18.05 -12.36 9.17
C GLU A 11 -17.28 -11.10 8.80
N LEU A 12 -17.92 -10.20 8.05
CA LEU A 12 -17.44 -8.84 7.80
C LEU A 12 -17.37 -8.12 9.15
N THR A 13 -16.20 -8.17 9.79
CA THR A 13 -15.99 -7.41 11.01
C THR A 13 -16.05 -5.92 10.68
N LEU A 14 -16.43 -5.09 11.65
CA LEU A 14 -16.51 -3.64 11.46
C LEU A 14 -15.16 -3.07 10.98
N GLU A 15 -14.04 -3.65 11.43
CA GLU A 15 -12.70 -3.25 11.01
C GLU A 15 -12.46 -3.46 9.51
N ALA A 16 -12.85 -4.62 8.98
CA ALA A 16 -12.73 -4.92 7.55
C ALA A 16 -13.61 -3.98 6.73
N ALA A 17 -14.87 -3.79 7.15
CA ALA A 17 -15.80 -2.88 6.47
C ALA A 17 -15.28 -1.42 6.46
N VAL A 18 -14.66 -0.97 7.55
CA VAL A 18 -14.03 0.35 7.62
C VAL A 18 -12.86 0.47 6.66
N LEU A 19 -11.96 -0.52 6.62
CA LEU A 19 -10.82 -0.51 5.70
C LEU A 19 -11.25 -0.56 4.22
N ASP A 20 -12.29 -1.35 3.91
CA ASP A 20 -12.84 -1.47 2.56
C ASP A 20 -13.58 -0.21 2.10
N SER A 21 -14.07 0.60 3.04
CA SER A 21 -14.69 1.89 2.74
C SER A 21 -13.67 3.01 2.45
N LEU A 22 -12.38 2.79 2.68
CA LEU A 22 -11.33 3.77 2.41
C LEU A 22 -10.92 3.71 0.93
N ALA A 23 -10.84 4.89 0.30
CA ALA A 23 -10.36 5.04 -1.08
C ALA A 23 -8.84 4.84 -1.24
N ALA A 24 -8.10 4.71 -0.14
CA ALA A 24 -6.69 4.40 -0.17
C ALA A 24 -6.48 2.91 -0.47
N ASN A 25 -5.49 2.58 -1.29
CA ASN A 25 -5.08 1.20 -1.49
C ASN A 25 -4.22 0.78 -0.29
N ILE A 26 -4.74 -0.11 0.55
CA ILE A 26 -4.10 -0.50 1.81
C ILE A 26 -3.65 -1.95 1.75
N ALA A 27 -2.40 -2.18 2.15
CA ALA A 27 -1.82 -3.50 2.41
C ALA A 27 -1.24 -3.55 3.82
N VAL A 28 -1.42 -4.67 4.51
CA VAL A 28 -0.77 -4.95 5.80
C VAL A 28 0.36 -5.93 5.55
N LEU A 29 1.54 -5.58 6.04
CA LEU A 29 2.76 -6.38 5.93
C LEU A 29 3.12 -6.98 7.29
N ASP A 30 3.65 -8.20 7.30
CA ASP A 30 4.29 -8.80 8.47
C ASP A 30 5.74 -8.31 8.67
N SER A 31 6.40 -8.87 9.69
CA SER A 31 7.80 -8.56 10.06
C SER A 31 8.83 -8.81 8.96
N LYS A 32 8.48 -9.61 7.95
CA LYS A 32 9.35 -9.99 6.85
C LYS A 32 8.98 -9.28 5.55
N GLY A 33 7.91 -8.48 5.56
CA GLY A 33 7.40 -7.76 4.40
C GLY A 33 6.41 -8.56 3.55
N PHE A 34 5.90 -9.70 4.03
CA PHE A 34 4.83 -10.43 3.34
C PHE A 34 3.49 -9.74 3.53
N ILE A 35 2.71 -9.63 2.46
CA ILE A 35 1.35 -9.10 2.50
C ILE A 35 0.46 -10.11 3.21
N VAL A 36 -0.11 -9.73 4.35
CA VAL A 36 -1.01 -10.59 5.14
C VAL A 36 -2.48 -10.20 4.98
N ALA A 37 -2.77 -8.98 4.54
CA ALA A 37 -4.12 -8.51 4.27
C ALA A 37 -4.09 -7.31 3.31
N VAL A 38 -5.18 -7.12 2.56
CA VAL A 38 -5.40 -5.95 1.67
C VAL A 38 -6.86 -5.52 1.72
N ASN A 39 -7.15 -4.24 1.50
CA ASN A 39 -8.54 -3.75 1.41
C ASN A 39 -9.11 -3.83 -0.01
N LEU A 40 -10.41 -3.61 -0.15
CA LEU A 40 -11.11 -3.64 -1.44
C LEU A 40 -10.54 -2.68 -2.49
N SER A 41 -10.10 -1.48 -2.09
CA SER A 41 -9.48 -0.52 -3.02
C SER A 41 -8.19 -1.07 -3.61
N TRP A 42 -7.37 -1.74 -2.79
CA TRP A 42 -6.16 -2.43 -3.27
C TRP A 42 -6.50 -3.55 -4.25
N GLN A 43 -7.50 -4.39 -3.94
CA GLN A 43 -7.92 -5.49 -4.81
C GLN A 43 -8.35 -4.97 -6.19
N THR A 44 -9.15 -3.90 -6.20
CA THR A 44 -9.59 -3.21 -7.44
C THR A 44 -8.39 -2.70 -8.22
N PHE A 45 -7.46 -2.01 -7.54
CA PHE A 45 -6.25 -1.50 -8.19
C PHE A 45 -5.37 -2.60 -8.76
N ALA A 46 -5.20 -3.73 -8.05
CA ALA A 46 -4.41 -4.85 -8.52
C ALA A 46 -5.03 -5.50 -9.77
N ALA A 47 -6.37 -5.68 -9.78
CA ALA A 47 -7.12 -6.19 -10.92
C ALA A 47 -6.96 -5.30 -12.16
N ASP A 48 -7.08 -3.98 -11.99
CA ASP A 48 -6.95 -3.00 -13.08
C ASP A 48 -5.53 -2.94 -13.68
N ASN A 49 -4.51 -3.28 -12.90
CA ASN A 49 -3.10 -3.23 -13.31
C ASN A 49 -2.52 -4.62 -13.65
N ALA A 50 -3.36 -5.65 -13.73
CA ALA A 50 -2.96 -7.04 -14.01
C ALA A 50 -1.84 -7.57 -13.10
N MET A 51 -1.78 -7.07 -11.86
CA MET A 51 -0.80 -7.50 -10.87
C MET A 51 -1.22 -8.86 -10.29
N VAL A 52 -0.25 -9.78 -10.27
CA VAL A 52 -0.36 -11.24 -10.24
C VAL A 52 -1.25 -11.84 -9.13
N GLY A 53 -2.15 -12.75 -9.54
CA GLY A 53 -2.75 -13.82 -8.71
C GLY A 53 -4.19 -13.58 -8.24
N ASP A 54 -4.95 -14.67 -8.04
CA ASP A 54 -6.34 -14.64 -7.52
C ASP A 54 -6.45 -14.03 -6.11
N ASP A 55 -5.32 -13.93 -5.40
CA ASP A 55 -5.21 -13.41 -4.03
C ASP A 55 -4.76 -11.93 -3.95
N TYR A 56 -4.70 -11.21 -5.08
CA TYR A 56 -4.35 -9.78 -5.14
C TYR A 56 -2.99 -9.41 -4.50
N GLY A 57 -2.07 -10.37 -4.49
CA GLY A 57 -0.74 -10.25 -3.90
C GLY A 57 -0.64 -10.65 -2.41
N VAL A 58 -1.72 -11.07 -1.76
CA VAL A 58 -1.64 -11.66 -0.40
C VAL A 58 -0.71 -12.89 -0.44
N GLY A 59 0.18 -13.00 0.54
CA GLY A 59 1.23 -14.02 0.59
C GLY A 59 2.50 -13.68 -0.20
N ALA A 60 2.47 -12.68 -1.10
CA ALA A 60 3.68 -12.22 -1.77
C ALA A 60 4.52 -11.30 -0.87
N ASN A 61 5.84 -11.25 -1.10
CA ASN A 61 6.70 -10.30 -0.41
C ASN A 61 6.68 -8.94 -1.11
N TYR A 62 6.08 -7.95 -0.46
CA TYR A 62 5.94 -6.60 -1.01
C TYR A 62 7.29 -5.95 -1.33
N LEU A 63 8.30 -6.18 -0.49
CA LEU A 63 9.64 -5.60 -0.67
C LEU A 63 10.38 -6.23 -1.85
N ASP A 64 10.11 -7.50 -2.14
CA ASP A 64 10.67 -8.19 -3.30
C ASP A 64 10.02 -7.69 -4.58
N VAL A 65 8.69 -7.51 -4.60
CA VAL A 65 7.96 -6.88 -5.71
C VAL A 65 8.51 -5.47 -6.00
N CYS A 66 8.72 -4.64 -4.97
CA CYS A 66 9.35 -3.33 -5.15
C CYS A 66 10.79 -3.43 -5.69
N ARG A 67 11.53 -4.50 -5.35
CA ARG A 67 12.91 -4.71 -5.81
C ARG A 67 12.97 -5.18 -7.25
N GLU A 68 12.00 -5.95 -7.71
CA GLU A 68 11.90 -6.36 -9.11
C GLU A 68 11.55 -5.16 -10.01
N ALA A 69 10.79 -4.20 -9.48
CA ALA A 69 10.48 -2.93 -10.14
C ALA A 69 11.64 -1.89 -10.10
N ALA A 70 12.89 -2.28 -9.79
CA ALA A 70 13.93 -1.37 -9.28
C ALA A 70 14.97 -0.75 -10.24
N PRO A 71 14.63 -0.22 -11.43
CA PRO A 71 15.39 0.92 -11.94
C PRO A 71 14.95 2.26 -11.30
N ASP A 72 13.85 2.32 -10.54
CA ASP A 72 13.36 3.56 -9.92
C ASP A 72 13.98 3.83 -8.53
N PRO A 73 14.72 4.94 -8.33
CA PRO A 73 15.21 5.37 -7.01
C PRO A 73 14.13 5.50 -5.94
N LYS A 74 12.87 5.77 -6.33
CA LYS A 74 11.73 5.84 -5.40
C LYS A 74 11.34 4.48 -4.85
N ALA A 75 11.48 3.41 -5.63
CA ALA A 75 11.25 2.05 -5.14
C ALA A 75 12.26 1.68 -4.04
N LEU A 76 13.54 2.05 -4.20
CA LEU A 76 14.56 1.84 -3.17
C LEU A 76 14.28 2.66 -1.90
N GLN A 77 13.83 3.91 -2.05
CA GLN A 77 13.41 4.75 -0.91
C GLN A 77 12.23 4.13 -0.16
N ALA A 78 11.24 3.60 -0.88
CA ALA A 78 10.10 2.91 -0.28
C ALA A 78 10.53 1.68 0.51
N ILE A 79 11.39 0.83 -0.07
CA ILE A 79 11.91 -0.37 0.61
C ILE A 79 12.63 0.01 1.91
N ALA A 80 13.54 0.99 1.85
CA ALA A 80 14.29 1.43 3.02
C ALA A 80 13.38 2.03 4.10
N GLY A 81 12.41 2.85 3.68
CA GLY A 81 11.44 3.47 4.59
C GLY A 81 10.54 2.46 5.29
N ILE A 82 9.97 1.51 4.53
CA ILE A 82 9.11 0.45 5.07
C ILE A 82 9.89 -0.43 6.03
N LYS A 83 11.11 -0.85 5.67
CA LYS A 83 11.98 -1.62 6.58
C LYS A 83 12.29 -0.86 7.87
N GLY A 84 12.60 0.44 7.77
CA GLY A 84 12.82 1.27 8.95
C GLY A 84 11.62 1.30 9.90
N VAL A 85 10.39 1.22 9.38
CA VAL A 85 9.17 1.13 10.20
C VAL A 85 8.99 -0.28 10.78
N ILE A 86 9.20 -1.34 9.99
CA ILE A 86 9.13 -2.74 10.43
C ILE A 86 10.11 -2.99 11.59
N ASP A 87 11.33 -2.49 11.46
CA ASP A 87 12.40 -2.67 12.45
C ASP A 87 12.24 -1.74 13.68
N GLY A 88 11.24 -0.85 13.68
CA GLY A 88 10.99 0.11 14.76
C GLY A 88 11.95 1.30 14.80
N HIS A 89 12.83 1.46 13.80
CA HIS A 89 13.73 2.61 13.69
C HIS A 89 13.02 3.91 13.30
N LEU A 90 11.89 3.81 12.60
CA LEU A 90 11.06 4.93 12.18
C LEU A 90 9.65 4.80 12.75
N PRO A 91 9.07 5.86 13.36
CA PRO A 91 7.69 5.81 13.85
C PRO A 91 6.66 5.76 12.72
N SER A 92 7.02 6.27 11.54
CA SER A 92 6.26 6.16 10.29
C SER A 92 7.17 6.59 9.13
N PHE A 93 6.74 6.29 7.91
CA PHE A 93 7.42 6.71 6.68
C PHE A 93 6.42 7.29 5.69
N TYR A 94 6.86 8.25 4.88
CA TYR A 94 6.05 8.94 3.89
C TYR A 94 6.86 9.22 2.62
N LEU A 95 6.28 8.91 1.46
CA LEU A 95 6.90 9.13 0.16
C LEU A 95 5.86 9.59 -0.86
N LYS A 96 6.12 10.72 -1.52
CA LYS A 96 5.41 11.09 -2.75
C LYS A 96 6.19 10.61 -3.96
N TYR A 97 5.49 9.99 -4.91
CA TYR A 97 6.10 9.53 -6.14
C TYR A 97 5.12 9.66 -7.32
N PRO A 98 5.65 9.99 -8.52
CA PRO A 98 4.86 9.94 -9.74
C PRO A 98 4.62 8.48 -10.12
N CYS A 99 3.40 8.18 -10.57
CA CYS A 99 3.05 6.90 -11.18
C CYS A 99 2.42 7.21 -12.54
N HIS A 100 3.24 7.70 -13.46
CA HIS A 100 2.77 8.11 -14.79
C HIS A 100 2.55 6.88 -15.66
N SER A 101 1.38 6.79 -16.29
CA SER A 101 1.21 5.96 -17.47
C SER A 101 1.46 6.82 -18.72
N PRO A 102 1.68 6.23 -19.90
CA PRO A 102 1.83 7.00 -21.14
C PRO A 102 0.66 7.95 -21.42
N SER A 103 -0.52 7.67 -20.87
CA SER A 103 -1.76 8.43 -21.06
C SER A 103 -2.22 9.23 -19.85
N GLU A 104 -1.57 9.09 -18.69
CA GLU A 104 -2.08 9.68 -17.45
C GLU A 104 -0.98 10.08 -16.45
N THR A 105 -1.04 11.33 -16.00
CA THR A 105 -0.14 11.88 -14.98
C THR A 105 -0.75 11.67 -13.60
N ARG A 106 -0.43 10.54 -12.94
CA ARG A 106 -0.85 10.31 -11.55
C ARG A 106 0.28 10.58 -10.55
N TRP A 107 -0.10 11.08 -9.38
CA TRP A 107 0.76 11.20 -8.21
C TRP A 107 0.18 10.39 -7.06
N PHE A 108 1.03 9.62 -6.41
CA PHE A 108 0.66 8.86 -5.23
C PHE A 108 1.46 9.32 -4.02
N ALA A 109 0.81 9.23 -2.87
CA ALA A 109 1.43 9.31 -1.57
C ALA A 109 1.40 7.92 -0.93
N MET A 110 2.58 7.35 -0.68
CA MET A 110 2.75 6.18 0.16
C MET A 110 2.94 6.62 1.60
N ARG A 111 2.21 6.00 2.53
CA ARG A 111 2.47 6.09 3.96
C ARG A 111 2.64 4.68 4.52
N ALA A 112 3.69 4.48 5.32
CA ALA A 112 3.89 3.26 6.08
C ALA A 112 3.89 3.58 7.58
N SER A 113 3.09 2.85 8.36
CA SER A 113 2.99 3.04 9.81
C SER A 113 2.84 1.71 10.54
N PRO A 114 3.36 1.56 11.76
CA PRO A 114 3.17 0.34 12.55
C PRO A 114 1.68 0.09 12.81
N LEU A 115 1.26 -1.18 12.72
CA LEU A 115 -0.07 -1.59 13.14
C LEU A 115 -0.12 -1.56 14.67
N ARG A 116 -1.08 -0.81 15.24
CA ARG A 116 -1.22 -0.71 16.69
C ARG A 116 -1.44 -2.10 17.30
N ASN A 117 -0.79 -2.36 18.43
CA ASN A 117 -0.79 -3.65 19.14
C ASN A 117 -0.18 -4.84 18.37
N HIS A 118 0.37 -4.60 17.17
CA HIS A 118 1.12 -5.56 16.38
C HIS A 118 2.43 -4.90 15.91
N PRO A 119 3.42 -4.72 16.82
CA PRO A 119 4.59 -3.84 16.59
C PRO A 119 5.45 -4.25 15.39
N ASN A 120 5.34 -5.51 14.96
CA ASN A 120 6.08 -6.07 13.86
C ASN A 120 5.29 -6.08 12.53
N HIS A 121 4.08 -5.51 12.52
CA HIS A 121 3.27 -5.37 11.32
C HIS A 121 3.21 -3.92 10.90
N VAL A 122 3.18 -3.69 9.59
CA VAL A 122 3.15 -2.35 9.01
C VAL A 122 1.97 -2.23 8.07
N VAL A 123 1.20 -1.16 8.25
CA VAL A 123 0.17 -0.75 7.30
C VAL A 123 0.81 0.16 6.26
N VAL A 124 0.73 -0.23 4.99
CA VAL A 124 1.14 0.56 3.84
C VAL A 124 -0.11 1.03 3.12
N ALA A 125 -0.28 2.35 3.00
CA ALA A 125 -1.39 2.97 2.29
C ALA A 125 -0.86 3.78 1.10
N HIS A 126 -1.47 3.60 -0.06
CA HIS A 126 -1.27 4.42 -1.24
C HIS A 126 -2.51 5.26 -1.50
N GLU A 127 -2.35 6.57 -1.47
CA GLU A 127 -3.41 7.53 -1.78
C GLU A 127 -3.09 8.21 -3.09
N ASN A 128 -4.09 8.30 -3.98
CA ASN A 128 -3.98 9.14 -5.17
C ASN A 128 -4.10 10.61 -4.73
N ILE A 129 -3.02 11.37 -4.91
CA ILE A 129 -2.92 12.79 -4.54
C ILE A 129 -2.83 13.68 -5.78
N THR A 130 -3.22 13.18 -6.96
CA THR A 130 -3.09 13.89 -8.24
C THR A 130 -3.80 15.23 -8.20
N GLU A 131 -5.07 15.27 -7.77
CA GLU A 131 -5.84 16.52 -7.64
C GLU A 131 -5.13 17.53 -6.72
N GLN A 132 -4.65 17.09 -5.56
CA GLN A 132 -3.95 17.96 -4.60
C GLN A 132 -2.65 18.54 -5.17
N VAL A 133 -1.95 17.78 -6.01
CA VAL A 133 -0.73 18.23 -6.67
C VAL A 133 -1.08 19.22 -7.78
N LEU A 134 -2.09 18.93 -8.60
CA LEU A 134 -2.53 19.82 -9.69
C LEU A 134 -3.07 21.16 -9.17
N ASP A 135 -3.83 21.16 -8.08
CA ASP A 135 -4.32 22.38 -7.44
C ASP A 135 -3.19 23.28 -6.94
N ARG A 136 -2.11 22.69 -6.42
CA ARG A 136 -0.94 23.44 -5.93
C ARG A 136 -0.08 24.03 -7.04
N ILE A 137 -0.12 23.42 -8.23
CA ILE A 137 0.65 23.85 -9.41
C ILE A 137 -0.18 24.82 -10.27
N SER A 138 -1.51 24.83 -10.11
CA SER A 138 -2.40 25.76 -10.80
C SER A 138 -2.16 27.20 -10.32
N PRO A 139 -1.97 28.18 -11.23
CA PRO A 139 -1.82 29.57 -10.83
C PRO A 139 -3.09 30.03 -10.12
N ARG A 140 -2.95 30.56 -8.90
CA ARG A 140 -4.08 31.18 -8.19
C ARG A 140 -4.66 32.28 -9.06
N PRO A 141 -5.99 32.35 -9.29
CA PRO A 141 -6.57 33.46 -10.01
C PRO A 141 -6.21 34.77 -9.28
N PRO A 142 -5.86 35.85 -10.00
CA PRO A 142 -5.61 37.14 -9.38
C PRO A 142 -6.85 37.58 -8.60
N ARG A 143 -6.63 38.12 -7.39
CA ARG A 143 -7.70 38.73 -6.56
C ARG A 143 -8.25 39.99 -7.20
#